data_AF-M1ESE5-F1
#
_entry.id   AF-M1ESE5-F1
#
_cell.length_a   1.000
_cell.length_b   1.000
_cell.length_c   1.000
_cell.angle_alpha   90.00
_cell.angle_beta   90.00
_cell.angle_gamma   90.00
#
_symmetry.space_group_name_H-M   'P 1'
#
loop_
_entity.id
_entity.type
_entity.pdbx_description
1 polymer ?
#
loop_
_entity_poly.entity_id
_entity_poly.type
_entity_poly.pdbx_seq_one_letter_code
_entity_poly.pdbx_strand_id
1 'polypeptide(L)'
;VSNTMEDVVLVRIYGNKTELLVDRDEEVKSFRVLQAHGCAPQLYCTFNNGLCYEFIQGEALDPKHVCNPAIFRLIARQLAKIHAIHAHNGWIPKSNLWLKMGKYFSLIPTGFADEDLNKRFLSDIPSSQILQEEMTWMKEILFNL
;
A
#
# COMPACT_ATOMS: atom_id res chain seq x y z
N VAL A 1 26.37 -13.00 25.53
CA VAL A 1 25.01 -12.53 25.87
C VAL A 1 24.15 -12.83 24.66
N SER A 2 23.16 -13.72 24.82
CA SER A 2 22.19 -14.05 23.76
C SER A 2 21.56 -12.75 23.26
N ASN A 3 21.83 -12.37 22.01
CA ASN A 3 21.32 -11.14 21.40
C ASN A 3 19.90 -11.38 20.87
N THR A 4 19.03 -11.93 21.71
CA THR A 4 17.64 -12.22 21.37
C THR A 4 16.88 -10.90 21.42
N MET A 5 16.55 -10.34 20.25
CA MET A 5 15.69 -9.15 20.10
C MET A 5 14.22 -9.44 20.45
N GLU A 6 13.96 -10.40 21.33
CA GLU A 6 12.63 -10.86 21.74
C GLU A 6 11.86 -9.77 22.50
N ASP A 7 12.57 -8.84 23.14
CA ASP A 7 11.99 -7.69 23.85
C ASP A 7 11.88 -6.40 22.99
N VAL A 8 12.13 -6.49 21.68
CA VAL A 8 12.09 -5.33 20.77
C VAL A 8 10.69 -5.17 20.17
N VAL A 9 10.17 -3.95 20.22
CA VAL A 9 8.91 -3.57 19.59
C VAL A 9 9.12 -2.51 18.52
N LEU A 10 8.32 -2.54 17.46
CA LEU A 10 8.34 -1.55 16.40
C LEU A 10 7.21 -0.54 16.59
N VAL A 11 7.58 0.73 16.77
CA VAL A 11 6.65 1.85 16.87
C VAL A 11 6.65 2.63 15.56
N ARG A 12 5.50 2.69 14.88
CA ARG A 12 5.32 3.45 13.64
C ARG A 12 4.44 4.66 13.88
N ILE A 13 4.98 5.84 13.60
CA ILE A 13 4.26 7.13 13.67
C ILE A 13 3.79 7.52 12.26
N TYR A 14 2.56 7.99 12.13
CA TYR A 14 2.00 8.46 10.87
C TYR A 14 2.64 9.78 10.43
N GLY A 15 3.08 9.85 9.17
CA GLY A 15 3.62 11.06 8.59
C GLY A 15 2.53 12.10 8.31
N ASN A 16 2.91 13.38 8.34
CA ASN A 16 1.98 14.48 8.05
C ASN A 16 1.35 14.33 6.64
N LYS A 17 0.03 14.58 6.53
CA LYS A 17 -0.76 14.52 5.29
C LYS A 17 -0.85 13.14 4.62
N THR A 18 -0.36 12.08 5.25
CA THR A 18 -0.43 10.73 4.67
C THR A 18 -1.86 10.16 4.70
N GLU A 19 -2.76 10.74 5.50
CA GLU A 19 -4.20 10.47 5.54
C GLU A 19 -4.92 10.80 4.20
N LEU A 20 -4.34 11.68 3.39
CA LEU A 20 -4.83 11.93 2.03
C LEU A 20 -4.74 10.65 1.17
N LEU A 21 -3.77 9.79 1.44
CA LEU A 21 -3.52 8.56 0.68
C LEU A 21 -3.96 7.29 1.42
N VAL A 22 -3.92 7.30 2.75
CA VAL A 22 -4.12 6.13 3.62
C VAL A 22 -5.27 6.39 4.59
N ASP A 23 -6.32 5.57 4.49
CA ASP A 23 -7.37 5.52 5.50
C ASP A 23 -6.90 4.68 6.70
N ARG A 24 -6.90 5.27 7.89
CA ARG A 24 -6.33 4.64 9.11
C ARG A 24 -7.20 3.52 9.65
N ASP A 25 -8.51 3.66 9.55
CA ASP A 25 -9.43 2.64 10.04
C ASP A 25 -9.37 1.40 9.15
N GLU A 26 -9.32 1.60 7.84
CA GLU A 26 -9.14 0.50 6.88
C GLU A 26 -7.73 -0.13 6.98
N GLU A 27 -6.70 0.66 7.27
CA GLU A 27 -5.34 0.16 7.53
C GLU A 27 -5.32 -0.78 8.74
N VAL A 28 -5.89 -0.36 9.88
CA VAL A 28 -5.94 -1.18 11.10
C VAL A 28 -6.80 -2.43 10.91
N LYS A 29 -7.95 -2.33 10.23
CA LYS A 29 -8.79 -3.49 9.90
C LYS A 29 -8.01 -4.50 9.04
N SER A 30 -7.39 -4.02 7.96
CA SER A 30 -6.59 -4.86 7.06
C SER A 30 -5.43 -5.54 7.80
N PHE A 31 -4.73 -4.79 8.67
CA PHE A 31 -3.64 -5.33 9.47
C PHE A 31 -4.11 -6.48 10.37
N ARG A 32 -5.23 -6.31 11.08
CA ARG A 32 -5.79 -7.36 11.95
C ARG A 32 -6.21 -8.60 11.17
N VAL A 33 -6.80 -8.42 9.99
CA VAL A 33 -7.17 -9.53 9.10
C VAL A 33 -5.93 -10.30 8.65
N LEU A 34 -4.87 -9.61 8.23
CA LEU A 34 -3.61 -10.24 7.83
C LEU A 34 -2.95 -10.96 9.01
N GLN A 35 -2.95 -10.36 10.20
CA GLN A 35 -2.41 -10.97 11.42
C GLN A 35 -3.15 -12.25 11.77
N ALA A 36 -4.48 -12.26 11.72
CA ALA A 36 -5.31 -13.45 11.99
C ALA A 36 -5.01 -14.63 11.04
N HIS A 37 -4.45 -14.36 9.86
CA HIS A 37 -4.04 -15.37 8.88
C HIS A 37 -2.53 -15.62 8.88
N GLY A 38 -1.77 -15.06 9.83
CA GLY A 38 -0.31 -15.18 9.90
C GLY A 38 0.39 -14.58 8.67
N CYS A 39 -0.13 -13.45 8.18
CA CYS A 39 0.41 -12.66 7.07
C CYS A 39 0.90 -11.27 7.52
N ALA A 40 0.69 -10.90 8.79
CA ALA A 40 1.23 -9.70 9.41
C ALA A 40 1.75 -10.03 10.82
N PRO A 41 2.73 -9.27 11.34
CA PRO A 41 3.22 -9.40 12.72
C PRO A 41 2.11 -9.14 13.74
N GLN A 42 2.37 -9.48 15.01
CA GLN A 42 1.44 -9.19 16.08
C GLN A 42 1.27 -7.69 16.32
N LEU A 43 0.05 -7.17 16.14
CA LEU A 43 -0.32 -5.81 16.52
C LEU A 43 -0.55 -5.75 18.04
N TYR A 44 0.24 -4.95 18.76
CA TYR A 44 0.09 -4.78 20.20
C TYR A 44 -0.92 -3.70 20.55
N CYS A 45 -0.80 -2.53 19.92
CA CYS A 45 -1.75 -1.43 20.15
C CYS A 45 -1.77 -0.43 18.99
N THR A 46 -2.80 0.42 19.01
CA THR A 46 -2.98 1.56 18.11
C THR A 46 -3.15 2.82 18.95
N PHE A 47 -2.66 3.94 18.46
CA PHE A 47 -2.78 5.25 19.08
C PHE A 47 -3.12 6.30 18.00
N ASN A 48 -3.52 7.50 18.42
CA ASN A 48 -4.09 8.50 17.49
C ASN A 48 -3.19 8.83 16.28
N ASN A 49 -1.87 8.79 16.47
CA ASN A 49 -0.88 9.10 15.44
C ASN A 49 0.00 7.89 15.05
N GLY A 50 -0.43 6.65 15.25
CA GLY A 50 0.36 5.49 14.85
C GLY A 50 -0.03 4.15 15.46
N LEU A 51 0.90 3.21 15.42
CA LEU A 51 0.71 1.84 15.90
C LEU A 51 2.02 1.18 16.36
N CYS A 52 1.87 0.21 17.27
CA CYS A 52 2.97 -0.57 17.84
C CYS A 52 2.73 -2.06 17.56
N TYR A 53 3.73 -2.73 17.01
CA TYR A 53 3.65 -4.14 16.61
C TYR A 53 4.99 -4.85 16.74
N GLU A 54 4.95 -6.17 16.66
CA GLU A 54 6.10 -7.07 16.77
C GLU A 54 7.21 -6.70 15.78
N PHE A 55 8.44 -6.67 16.28
CA PHE A 55 9.63 -6.47 15.46
C PHE A 55 10.02 -7.78 14.77
N ILE A 56 10.03 -7.77 13.43
CA ILE A 56 10.49 -8.92 12.65
C ILE A 56 11.98 -8.75 12.35
N GLN A 57 12.81 -9.64 12.88
CA GLN A 57 14.22 -9.68 12.56
C GLN A 57 14.43 -10.15 11.12
N GLY A 58 15.11 -9.34 10.32
CA GLY A 58 15.44 -9.66 8.93
C GLY A 58 15.98 -8.46 8.18
N GLU A 59 16.26 -8.67 6.89
CA GLU A 59 16.68 -7.62 5.97
C GLU A 59 15.63 -7.46 4.88
N ALA A 60 15.35 -6.21 4.50
CA ALA A 60 14.43 -5.93 3.41
C ALA A 60 15.02 -6.38 2.07
N LEU A 61 14.17 -6.92 1.19
CA LEU A 61 14.59 -7.33 -0.15
C LEU A 61 14.79 -6.10 -1.05
N ASP A 62 15.75 -6.20 -1.96
CA ASP A 62 16.05 -5.21 -2.99
C ASP A 62 15.47 -5.66 -4.34
N PRO A 63 15.37 -4.76 -5.35
CA PRO A 63 14.95 -5.13 -6.70
C PRO A 63 15.74 -6.31 -7.31
N LYS A 64 17.03 -6.44 -7.01
CA LYS A 64 17.85 -7.59 -7.45
C LYS A 64 17.45 -8.90 -6.77
N HIS A 65 17.01 -8.84 -5.51
CA HIS A 65 16.63 -10.02 -4.72
C HIS A 65 15.30 -10.59 -5.22
N VAL A 66 14.32 -9.73 -5.54
CA VAL A 66 13.00 -10.16 -6.00
C VAL A 66 13.05 -10.88 -7.36
N CYS A 67 14.04 -10.60 -8.20
CA CYS A 67 14.27 -11.28 -9.47
C CYS A 67 14.93 -12.67 -9.32
N ASN A 68 15.49 -12.99 -8.15
CA ASN A 68 16.12 -14.29 -7.94
C ASN A 68 15.05 -15.40 -7.96
N PRO A 69 15.16 -16.42 -8.82
CA PRO A 69 14.16 -17.48 -8.94
C PRO A 69 13.87 -18.26 -7.65
N ALA A 70 14.82 -18.35 -6.73
CA ALA A 70 14.61 -18.98 -5.43
C ALA A 70 13.74 -18.12 -4.51
N ILE A 71 13.96 -16.80 -4.52
CA ILE A 71 13.23 -15.83 -3.68
C ILE A 71 11.85 -15.52 -4.26
N PHE A 72 11.76 -15.29 -5.57
CA PHE A 72 10.49 -14.99 -6.27
C PHE A 72 9.41 -16.04 -5.97
N ARG A 73 9.77 -17.32 -5.95
CA ARG A 73 8.83 -18.41 -5.62
C ARG A 73 8.28 -18.32 -4.20
N LEU A 74 9.10 -17.85 -3.24
CA LEU A 74 8.66 -17.64 -1.87
C LEU A 74 7.70 -16.44 -1.78
N ILE A 75 8.01 -15.35 -2.48
CA ILE A 75 7.12 -14.18 -2.59
C ILE A 75 5.77 -14.58 -3.19
N ALA A 76 5.79 -15.30 -4.31
CA ALA A 76 4.56 -15.75 -4.99
C ALA A 76 3.69 -16.62 -4.09
N ARG A 77 4.29 -17.51 -3.29
CA ARG A 77 3.57 -18.34 -2.31
C ARG A 77 2.92 -17.51 -1.21
N GLN A 78 3.64 -16.51 -0.70
CA GLN A 78 3.09 -15.64 0.34
C GLN A 78 1.98 -14.73 -0.21
N LEU A 79 2.13 -14.23 -1.44
CA LEU A 79 1.06 -13.49 -2.13
C LEU A 79 -0.18 -14.37 -2.35
N ALA A 80 0.00 -15.63 -2.77
CA ALA A 80 -1.12 -16.57 -2.91
C ALA A 80 -1.85 -16.79 -1.57
N LYS A 81 -1.12 -16.88 -0.45
CA LYS A 81 -1.71 -16.96 0.90
C LYS A 81 -2.55 -15.71 1.22
N ILE A 82 -2.06 -14.52 0.89
CA ILE A 82 -2.81 -13.27 1.09
C ILE A 82 -4.06 -13.23 0.20
N HIS A 83 -3.94 -13.60 -1.08
CA HIS A 83 -5.06 -13.64 -2.01
C HIS A 83 -6.16 -14.65 -1.64
N ALA A 84 -5.82 -15.70 -0.89
CA ALA A 84 -6.78 -16.68 -0.40
C ALA A 84 -7.61 -16.19 0.81
N ILE A 85 -7.30 -15.02 1.37
CA ILE A 85 -8.06 -14.44 2.48
C ILE A 85 -9.36 -13.86 1.93
N HIS A 86 -10.49 -14.49 2.27
CA HIS A 86 -11.82 -14.04 1.90
C HIS A 86 -12.37 -13.07 2.95
N ALA A 87 -13.28 -12.18 2.55
CA ALA A 87 -14.03 -11.39 3.52
C ALA A 87 -14.87 -12.36 4.39
N HIS A 88 -15.07 -12.01 5.66
CA HIS A 88 -15.64 -12.87 6.73
C HIS A 88 -17.03 -13.50 6.45
N ASN A 89 -17.64 -13.24 5.29
CA ASN A 89 -18.96 -13.71 4.90
C ASN A 89 -18.97 -14.44 3.53
N GLY A 90 -17.82 -14.90 3.02
CA GLY A 90 -17.73 -15.57 1.71
C GLY A 90 -17.84 -14.63 0.51
N TRP A 91 -17.84 -13.31 0.75
CA TRP A 91 -17.86 -12.31 -0.31
C TRP A 91 -16.46 -12.13 -0.91
N ILE A 92 -16.41 -12.10 -2.23
CA ILE A 92 -15.21 -11.70 -2.98
C ILE A 92 -15.03 -10.19 -2.76
N PRO A 93 -13.87 -9.72 -2.26
CA PRO A 93 -13.60 -8.30 -2.12
C PRO A 93 -13.79 -7.57 -3.45
N LYS A 94 -14.58 -6.51 -3.46
CA LYS A 94 -14.67 -5.64 -4.65
C LYS A 94 -13.36 -4.86 -4.80
N SER A 95 -12.84 -4.80 -6.01
CA SER A 95 -11.66 -3.98 -6.31
C SER A 95 -11.93 -2.51 -5.94
N ASN A 96 -11.00 -1.92 -5.19
CA ASN A 96 -11.01 -0.50 -4.85
C ASN A 96 -10.06 0.32 -5.75
N LEU A 97 -9.46 -0.29 -6.78
CA LEU A 97 -8.45 0.32 -7.64
C LEU A 97 -8.95 1.63 -8.26
N TRP A 98 -10.10 1.58 -8.93
CA TRP A 98 -10.65 2.74 -9.65
C TRP A 98 -11.06 3.88 -8.72
N LEU A 99 -11.60 3.54 -7.54
CA LEU A 99 -11.92 4.53 -6.51
C LEU A 99 -10.65 5.22 -5.99
N LYS A 100 -9.59 4.45 -5.73
CA LYS A 100 -8.30 4.99 -5.28
C LYS A 100 -7.64 5.87 -6.36
N MET A 101 -7.63 5.43 -7.61
CA MET A 101 -7.09 6.22 -8.72
C MET A 101 -7.83 7.56 -8.87
N GLY A 102 -9.17 7.54 -8.87
CA GLY A 102 -9.96 8.76 -8.92
C GLY A 102 -9.66 9.71 -7.75
N LYS A 103 -9.55 9.18 -6.53
CA LYS A 103 -9.11 9.96 -5.36
C LYS A 103 -7.74 10.59 -5.59
N TYR A 104 -6.75 9.83 -6.07
CA TYR A 104 -5.40 10.35 -6.30
C TYR A 104 -5.37 11.43 -7.38
N PHE A 105 -6.13 11.26 -8.47
CA PHE A 105 -6.25 12.31 -9.48
C PHE A 105 -6.89 13.59 -8.93
N SER A 106 -7.87 13.48 -8.03
CA SER A 106 -8.46 14.65 -7.37
C SER A 106 -7.50 15.41 -6.44
N LEU A 107 -6.39 14.77 -6.02
CA LEU A 107 -5.35 15.38 -5.20
C LEU A 107 -4.25 16.06 -6.04
N ILE A 108 -4.24 15.89 -7.36
CA ILE A 108 -3.27 16.52 -8.24
C ILE A 108 -3.52 18.04 -8.23
N PRO A 109 -2.50 18.86 -7.92
CA PRO A 109 -2.63 20.31 -7.96
C PRO A 109 -2.93 20.80 -9.39
N THR A 110 -3.69 21.89 -9.51
CA THR A 110 -3.90 22.55 -10.81
C THR A 110 -2.72 23.42 -11.25
N GLY A 111 -1.80 23.68 -10.33
CA GLY A 111 -0.56 24.40 -10.55
C GLY A 111 0.15 24.70 -9.23
N PHE A 112 1.35 25.25 -9.34
CA PHE A 112 2.16 25.66 -8.20
C PHE A 112 2.45 27.16 -8.25
N ALA A 113 2.59 27.80 -7.08
CA ALA A 113 2.95 29.21 -6.99
C ALA A 113 4.40 29.48 -7.43
N ASP A 114 5.28 28.50 -7.26
CA ASP A 114 6.65 28.55 -7.76
C ASP A 114 6.65 28.31 -9.28
N GLU A 115 7.17 29.26 -10.05
CA GLU A 115 7.13 29.21 -11.51
C GLU A 115 7.96 28.08 -12.11
N ASP A 116 9.12 27.77 -11.55
CA ASP A 116 10.01 26.74 -12.09
C ASP A 116 9.45 25.35 -11.79
N LEU A 117 8.89 25.17 -10.59
CA LEU A 117 8.13 23.97 -10.23
C LEU A 117 6.89 23.83 -11.11
N ASN A 118 6.15 24.91 -11.36
CA ASN A 118 4.94 24.87 -12.18
C ASN A 118 5.26 24.57 -13.64
N LYS A 119 6.33 25.14 -14.19
CA LYS A 119 6.82 24.81 -15.56
C LYS A 119 7.15 23.33 -15.68
N ARG A 120 7.90 22.78 -14.73
CA ARG A 120 8.23 21.34 -14.70
C ARG A 120 7.00 20.46 -14.53
N PHE A 121 6.08 20.86 -13.66
CA PHE A 121 4.82 20.16 -13.46
C PHE A 121 4.02 20.06 -14.76
N LEU A 122 3.91 21.17 -15.50
CA LEU A 122 3.17 21.22 -16.76
C LEU A 122 3.91 20.53 -17.93
N SER A 123 5.24 20.41 -17.88
CA SER A 123 6.01 19.72 -18.92
C SER A 123 6.11 18.21 -18.72
N ASP A 124 6.30 17.78 -17.47
CA ASP A 124 6.67 16.39 -17.15
C ASP A 124 5.44 15.51 -16.89
N ILE A 125 4.30 16.12 -16.53
CA ILE A 125 3.09 15.42 -16.13
C ILE A 125 1.98 15.68 -17.16
N PRO A 126 1.35 14.63 -17.72
CA PRO A 126 0.18 14.79 -18.58
C PRO A 126 -0.95 15.55 -17.87
N SER A 127 -1.78 16.23 -18.65
CA SER A 127 -2.93 16.95 -18.08
C SER A 127 -3.89 15.99 -17.37
N SER A 128 -4.63 16.51 -16.38
CA SER A 128 -5.64 15.71 -15.67
C SER A 128 -6.67 15.07 -16.62
N GLN A 129 -6.95 15.70 -17.76
CA GLN A 129 -7.86 15.14 -18.77
C GLN A 129 -7.25 13.89 -19.40
N ILE A 130 -6.01 13.95 -19.86
CA ILE A 130 -5.31 12.81 -20.47
C ILE A 130 -5.24 11.64 -19.48
N LEU A 131 -4.89 11.92 -18.22
CA LEU A 131 -4.82 10.88 -17.18
C LEU A 131 -6.19 10.19 -16.94
N GLN A 132 -7.29 10.94 -17.04
CA GLN A 132 -8.65 10.38 -16.92
C GLN A 132 -9.05 9.55 -18.14
N GLU A 133 -8.68 9.98 -19.34
CA GLU A 133 -8.89 9.24 -20.58
C GLU A 133 -8.13 7.90 -20.55
N GLU A 134 -6.85 7.92 -20.19
CA GLU A 134 -6.00 6.73 -20.01
C GLU A 134 -6.56 5.77 -18.96
N MET A 135 -7.05 6.30 -17.82
CA MET A 135 -7.70 5.47 -16.79
C MET A 135 -8.99 4.82 -17.31
N THR A 136 -9.78 5.54 -18.10
CA THR A 136 -11.02 5.02 -18.69
C THR A 136 -10.70 3.90 -19.68
N TRP A 137 -9.71 4.12 -20.55
CA TRP A 137 -9.20 3.12 -21.47
C TRP A 137 -8.69 1.86 -20.75
N MET A 138 -7.87 2.02 -19.71
CA MET A 138 -7.37 0.88 -18.93
C MET A 138 -8.51 0.12 -18.25
N LYS A 139 -9.53 0.84 -17.76
CA LYS A 139 -10.72 0.24 -17.16
C LYS A 139 -11.46 -0.62 -18.19
N GLU A 140 -11.72 -0.11 -19.38
CA GLU A 140 -12.39 -0.87 -20.45
C GLU A 140 -11.62 -2.13 -20.82
N ILE A 141 -10.30 -2.06 -20.98
CA ILE A 141 -9.47 -3.24 -21.31
C ILE A 141 -9.52 -4.28 -20.19
N LEU A 142 -9.35 -3.87 -18.94
CA LEU A 142 -9.31 -4.80 -17.81
C LEU A 142 -10.69 -5.39 -17.48
N PHE A 143 -11.79 -4.74 -17.85
CA PHE A 143 -13.14 -5.32 -17.74
C PHE A 143 -13.44 -6.34 -18.83
N ASN A 144 -12.71 -6.30 -19.95
CA ASN A 144 -12.89 -7.19 -21.10
C ASN A 144 -11.96 -8.43 -21.07
N LEU A 145 -11.16 -8.59 -20.00
CA LEU A 145 -10.33 -9.77 -19.71
C LEU A 145 -11.05 -10.73 -18.76
#